data_AF-A0A9E4TJZ4-F1
#
_entry.id   AF-A0A9E4TJZ4-F1
#
_cell.length_a   1.000
_cell.length_b   1.000
_cell.length_c   1.000
_cell.angle_alpha   90.00
_cell.angle_beta   90.00
_cell.angle_gamma   90.00
#
_symmetry.space_group_name_H-M   'P 1'
#
loop_
_entity.id
_entity.type
_entity.pdbx_description
1 polymer ?
#
loop_
_entity_poly.entity_id
_entity_poly.type
_entity_poly.pdbx_seq_one_letter_code
_entity_poly.pdbx_strand_id
1 'polypeptide(L)'
;MPDIAIVAVDLDPTGNTATSIGAGGAGIDAGDIQSTLDNVAIGSTVTFDIVVDAVPSPGLFAVGLEVNYDPTVVEVSAVDRDPGGLGSLLQYSSGATVPFGINDSIPDTDGSFRVDAVDVTATFETGPGKVLEVTVKCVATGTTPITLTDAFTGGGVNAGILGVDVGTGDGFAFTIGTELEAAVGCGVPVTDGDSDGVVDVLDSCPNDPEDFDGFEDADGCPDPDNDGDGVLDITDNCPIPNPD
;
A
#
# COMPACT_ATOMS: atom_id res chain seq x y z
N MET A 1 9.37 9.42 -19.07
CA MET A 1 8.43 9.53 -17.94
C MET A 1 9.16 8.92 -16.76
N PRO A 2 9.17 9.50 -15.55
CA PRO A 2 9.61 8.71 -14.41
C PRO A 2 8.71 7.47 -14.39
N ASP A 3 9.33 6.29 -14.34
CA ASP A 3 8.61 5.03 -14.17
C ASP A 3 8.04 5.06 -12.74
N ILE A 4 6.89 5.72 -12.55
CA ILE A 4 6.23 5.75 -11.24
C ILE A 4 5.74 4.34 -11.00
N ALA A 5 6.23 3.77 -9.91
CA ALA A 5 5.79 2.48 -9.43
C ALA A 5 4.84 2.70 -8.24
N ILE A 6 3.86 1.82 -8.13
CA ILE A 6 2.73 1.83 -7.21
C ILE A 6 2.89 0.74 -6.17
N VAL A 7 2.79 1.09 -4.88
CA VAL A 7 2.94 0.17 -3.72
C VAL A 7 1.55 0.04 -3.17
N ALA A 8 1.16 -1.20 -2.94
CA ALA A 8 -0.14 -1.57 -2.40
C ALA A 8 0.01 -2.42 -1.15
N VAL A 9 -1.07 -2.46 -0.39
CA VAL A 9 -1.35 -3.54 0.55
C VAL A 9 -2.21 -4.60 -0.14
N ASP A 10 -1.75 -5.84 -0.10
CA ASP A 10 -2.48 -6.99 -0.60
C ASP A 10 -2.83 -7.95 0.54
N LEU A 11 -4.12 -8.00 0.91
CA LEU A 11 -4.64 -8.89 1.95
C LEU A 11 -4.78 -10.35 1.47
N ASP A 12 -4.64 -10.66 0.18
CA ASP A 12 -4.53 -12.02 -0.34
C ASP A 12 -3.08 -12.33 -0.77
N PRO A 13 -2.26 -12.89 0.14
CA PRO A 13 -0.87 -13.23 -0.20
C PRO A 13 -0.73 -14.37 -1.23
N THR A 14 -1.84 -14.94 -1.73
CA THR A 14 -1.81 -16.13 -2.59
C THR A 14 -1.17 -15.83 -3.94
N GLY A 15 0.00 -16.43 -4.19
CA GLY A 15 0.67 -16.32 -5.49
C GLY A 15 1.61 -15.13 -5.61
N ASN A 16 1.64 -14.26 -4.60
CA ASN A 16 2.66 -13.23 -4.46
C ASN A 16 4.04 -13.88 -4.29
N THR A 17 4.99 -13.42 -5.09
CA THR A 17 6.40 -13.81 -5.01
C THR A 17 7.26 -12.56 -5.11
N ALA A 18 8.56 -12.71 -4.90
CA ALA A 18 9.50 -11.59 -5.08
C ALA A 18 9.52 -11.00 -6.50
N THR A 19 8.98 -11.70 -7.50
CA THR A 19 9.03 -11.27 -8.92
C THR A 19 7.68 -11.36 -9.63
N SER A 20 6.59 -11.56 -8.88
CA SER A 20 5.25 -11.61 -9.43
C SER A 20 4.25 -11.26 -8.35
N ILE A 21 3.16 -10.64 -8.75
CA ILE A 21 1.97 -10.48 -7.92
C ILE A 21 0.99 -11.57 -8.34
N GLY A 22 0.34 -12.18 -7.35
CA GLY A 22 -0.68 -13.19 -7.55
C GLY A 22 -2.01 -12.54 -7.90
N ALA A 23 -2.87 -13.29 -8.59
CA ALA A 23 -4.22 -12.83 -8.87
C ALA A 23 -5.06 -12.78 -7.59
N GLY A 24 -5.76 -11.68 -7.35
CA GLY A 24 -6.70 -11.53 -6.22
C GLY A 24 -6.36 -10.43 -5.22
N GLY A 25 -5.22 -9.74 -5.39
CA GLY A 25 -4.86 -8.56 -4.61
C GLY A 25 -5.38 -7.25 -5.20
N ALA A 26 -5.62 -6.25 -4.36
CA ALA A 26 -6.11 -4.95 -4.80
C ALA A 26 -5.07 -4.16 -5.60
N GLY A 27 -5.57 -3.43 -6.58
CA GLY A 27 -4.93 -2.32 -7.29
C GLY A 27 -3.71 -2.59 -8.16
N ILE A 28 -3.01 -3.73 -8.03
CA ILE A 28 -1.92 -4.07 -8.97
C ILE A 28 -2.36 -5.06 -10.05
N ASP A 29 -3.32 -5.94 -9.73
CA ASP A 29 -3.96 -6.86 -10.68
C ASP A 29 -5.39 -6.36 -10.99
N ALA A 30 -5.50 -5.36 -11.87
CA ALA A 30 -6.67 -4.98 -12.67
C ALA A 30 -8.07 -5.44 -12.17
N GLY A 31 -8.74 -4.60 -11.38
CA GLY A 31 -10.20 -4.69 -11.22
C GLY A 31 -10.77 -4.18 -9.89
N ASP A 32 -9.98 -4.21 -8.81
CA ASP A 32 -10.44 -3.85 -7.47
C ASP A 32 -9.65 -2.62 -6.95
N ILE A 33 -10.38 -1.61 -6.47
CA ILE A 33 -9.82 -0.36 -5.91
C ILE A 33 -9.27 -0.59 -4.50
N GLN A 34 -9.72 -1.64 -3.78
CA GLN A 34 -9.34 -1.87 -2.38
C GLN A 34 -9.25 -3.35 -2.01
N SER A 35 -8.41 -3.67 -1.03
CA SER A 35 -8.26 -5.04 -0.51
C SER A 35 -8.98 -5.16 0.83
N THR A 36 -9.94 -6.07 0.95
CA THR A 36 -10.76 -6.16 2.17
C THR A 36 -10.75 -7.57 2.75
N LEU A 37 -10.80 -7.66 4.09
CA LEU A 37 -10.94 -8.93 4.79
C LEU A 37 -12.01 -8.84 5.87
N ASP A 38 -13.07 -9.63 5.68
CA ASP A 38 -14.25 -9.61 6.51
C ASP A 38 -14.22 -10.60 7.68
N ASN A 39 -14.86 -10.21 8.79
CA ASN A 39 -15.23 -11.09 9.89
C ASN A 39 -14.06 -11.92 10.46
N VAL A 40 -12.85 -11.33 10.49
CA VAL A 40 -11.68 -11.97 11.08
C VAL A 40 -11.92 -12.20 12.56
N ALA A 41 -11.77 -13.44 13.02
CA ALA A 41 -12.07 -13.76 14.41
C ALA A 41 -11.10 -13.07 15.38
N ILE A 42 -11.64 -12.54 16.50
CA ILE A 42 -10.81 -11.91 17.53
C ILE A 42 -9.82 -12.91 18.12
N GLY A 43 -8.56 -12.50 18.22
CA GLY A 43 -7.43 -13.32 18.62
C GLY A 43 -6.74 -14.08 17.48
N SER A 44 -7.32 -14.08 16.27
CA SER A 44 -6.67 -14.62 15.07
C SER A 44 -5.72 -13.61 14.45
N THR A 45 -4.74 -14.12 13.71
CA THR A 45 -3.79 -13.35 12.91
C THR A 45 -4.18 -13.35 11.44
N VAL A 46 -3.87 -12.26 10.76
CA VAL A 46 -3.99 -12.06 9.31
C VAL A 46 -2.63 -11.66 8.79
N THR A 47 -2.23 -12.26 7.68
CA THR A 47 -1.00 -11.93 6.98
C THR A 47 -1.36 -11.21 5.69
N PHE A 48 -0.68 -10.12 5.40
CA PHE A 48 -0.80 -9.39 4.15
C PHE A 48 0.58 -9.06 3.60
N ASP A 49 0.62 -8.87 2.29
CA ASP A 49 1.84 -8.53 1.58
C ASP A 49 1.81 -7.05 1.21
N ILE A 50 2.96 -6.38 1.29
CA ILE A 50 3.18 -5.11 0.62
C ILE A 50 3.80 -5.44 -0.72
N VAL A 51 3.18 -4.99 -1.80
CA VAL A 51 3.53 -5.33 -3.17
C VAL A 51 3.86 -4.09 -3.99
N VAL A 52 4.58 -4.28 -5.10
CA VAL A 52 4.95 -3.23 -6.06
C VAL A 52 4.69 -3.69 -7.48
N ASP A 53 4.17 -2.81 -8.34
CA ASP A 53 3.77 -3.11 -9.72
C ASP A 53 4.94 -3.15 -10.72
N ALA A 54 5.95 -2.30 -10.53
CA ALA A 54 7.04 -2.17 -11.47
C ALA A 54 8.27 -1.52 -10.85
N VAL A 55 9.24 -2.30 -10.38
CA VAL A 55 10.56 -1.72 -10.05
C VAL A 55 11.39 -1.57 -11.34
N PRO A 56 11.81 -0.36 -11.76
CA PRO A 56 12.63 -0.19 -12.95
C PRO A 56 14.11 -0.47 -12.66
N SER A 57 14.90 -0.57 -13.73
CA SER A 57 16.36 -0.70 -13.64
C SER A 57 16.99 0.57 -13.02
N PRO A 58 17.99 0.48 -12.12
CA PRO A 58 18.80 -0.70 -11.82
C PRO A 58 18.13 -1.74 -10.91
N GLY A 59 17.08 -1.36 -10.18
CA GLY A 59 16.33 -2.20 -9.25
C GLY A 59 16.22 -1.55 -7.87
N LEU A 60 15.50 -2.19 -6.95
CA LEU A 60 15.20 -1.64 -5.62
C LEU A 60 16.34 -1.93 -4.62
N PHE A 61 16.89 -0.88 -3.99
CA PHE A 61 17.98 -1.01 -3.01
C PHE A 61 17.52 -0.93 -1.55
N ALA A 62 16.50 -0.14 -1.25
CA ALA A 62 16.00 0.05 0.11
C ALA A 62 14.52 0.40 0.10
N VAL A 63 13.83 0.07 1.19
CA VAL A 63 12.46 0.49 1.48
C VAL A 63 12.44 1.08 2.87
N GLY A 64 11.70 2.18 3.02
CA GLY A 64 11.30 2.74 4.30
C GLY A 64 9.83 3.10 4.18
N LEU A 65 9.00 2.51 5.02
CA LEU A 65 7.56 2.77 5.05
C LEU A 65 7.05 2.69 6.48
N GLU A 66 5.89 3.29 6.69
CA GLU A 66 5.14 3.22 7.93
C GLU A 66 3.77 2.63 7.62
N VAL A 67 3.40 1.59 8.36
CA VAL A 67 2.09 0.93 8.28
C VAL A 67 1.22 1.52 9.37
N ASN A 68 0.16 2.22 8.99
CA ASN A 68 -0.80 2.80 9.92
C ASN A 68 -2.03 1.90 10.05
N TYR A 69 -2.57 1.84 11.25
CA TYR A 69 -3.74 1.03 11.59
C TYR A 69 -4.43 1.59 12.85
N ASP A 70 -5.65 1.15 13.14
CA ASP A 70 -6.32 1.43 14.41
C ASP A 70 -5.82 0.47 15.51
N PRO A 71 -5.01 0.93 16.48
CA PRO A 71 -4.46 0.08 17.54
C PRO A 71 -5.51 -0.43 18.53
N THR A 72 -6.73 0.10 18.47
CA THR A 72 -7.84 -0.42 19.26
C THR A 72 -8.45 -1.67 18.63
N VAL A 73 -8.24 -1.92 17.33
CA VAL A 73 -8.81 -3.03 16.56
C VAL A 73 -7.78 -4.12 16.30
N VAL A 74 -6.57 -3.76 15.85
CA VAL A 74 -5.47 -4.70 15.57
C VAL A 74 -4.17 -4.30 16.27
N GLU A 75 -3.26 -5.26 16.39
CA GLU A 75 -1.86 -5.04 16.77
C GLU A 75 -0.97 -5.67 15.67
N VAL A 76 0.16 -5.05 15.32
CA VAL A 76 1.14 -5.72 14.43
C VAL A 76 1.89 -6.75 15.26
N SER A 77 1.60 -8.02 15.01
CA SER A 77 2.01 -9.15 15.85
C SER A 77 3.27 -9.86 15.36
N ALA A 78 3.57 -9.72 14.07
CA ALA A 78 4.83 -10.13 13.47
C ALA A 78 5.04 -9.36 12.18
N VAL A 79 6.30 -9.19 11.81
CA VAL A 79 6.70 -8.91 10.44
C VAL A 79 7.61 -10.04 10.07
N ASP A 80 7.03 -11.00 9.36
CA ASP A 80 7.76 -12.18 9.00
C ASP A 80 8.59 -11.91 7.76
N ARG A 81 9.79 -12.46 7.87
CA ARG A 81 10.76 -12.58 6.83
C ARG A 81 10.63 -13.98 6.22
N ASP A 82 9.46 -14.31 5.66
CA ASP A 82 9.10 -15.61 5.05
C ASP A 82 9.16 -16.82 6.04
N PRO A 83 8.05 -17.53 6.30
CA PRO A 83 8.02 -18.76 7.12
C PRO A 83 8.94 -19.89 6.62
N GLY A 84 9.50 -19.76 5.40
CA GLY A 84 10.51 -20.63 4.79
C GLY A 84 11.98 -20.36 5.18
N GLY A 85 12.27 -19.29 5.92
CA GLY A 85 13.61 -19.01 6.49
C GLY A 85 14.58 -18.27 5.57
N LEU A 86 14.08 -17.51 4.59
CA LEU A 86 14.92 -16.75 3.65
C LEU A 86 14.63 -15.25 3.59
N GLY A 87 13.99 -14.62 4.57
CA GLY A 87 14.24 -13.20 4.77
C GLY A 87 13.34 -12.21 4.02
N SER A 88 12.01 -12.28 4.05
CA SER A 88 11.07 -11.32 3.41
C SER A 88 11.18 -9.84 3.87
N LEU A 89 12.31 -9.20 3.56
CA LEU A 89 12.42 -7.78 3.26
C LEU A 89 13.36 -7.70 2.06
N LEU A 90 12.97 -6.92 1.06
CA LEU A 90 13.73 -6.61 -0.16
C LEU A 90 14.51 -7.80 -0.76
N GLN A 91 13.86 -8.48 -1.70
CA GLN A 91 14.50 -9.29 -2.73
C GLN A 91 15.09 -10.63 -2.27
N TYR A 92 14.37 -11.71 -2.58
CA TYR A 92 14.95 -13.04 -2.46
C TYR A 92 14.74 -14.01 -3.61
N SER A 93 15.74 -14.00 -4.50
CA SER A 93 16.43 -15.23 -4.89
C SER A 93 17.85 -15.39 -4.29
N SER A 94 18.44 -14.36 -3.65
CA SER A 94 19.90 -14.25 -3.38
C SER A 94 20.43 -14.60 -1.97
N GLY A 95 19.61 -14.73 -0.95
CA GLY A 95 19.99 -14.95 0.46
C GLY A 95 20.57 -13.79 1.34
N ALA A 96 20.85 -12.55 0.90
CA ALA A 96 21.41 -11.45 1.75
C ALA A 96 20.75 -10.02 1.85
N THR A 97 19.55 -9.86 2.43
CA THR A 97 18.95 -8.60 2.92
C THR A 97 19.04 -8.50 4.43
N VAL A 98 19.32 -7.30 4.92
CA VAL A 98 19.36 -6.99 6.34
C VAL A 98 18.37 -5.87 6.62
N PRO A 99 17.26 -6.14 7.34
CA PRO A 99 16.50 -5.05 7.91
C PRO A 99 17.33 -4.42 9.00
N PHE A 100 17.26 -3.11 8.99
CA PHE A 100 17.81 -2.25 10.02
C PHE A 100 16.67 -1.33 10.42
N GLY A 101 16.59 -0.90 11.68
CA GLY A 101 15.62 0.14 12.04
C GLY A 101 14.17 -0.32 12.23
N ILE A 102 13.89 -1.61 12.48
CA ILE A 102 12.69 -2.04 13.23
C ILE A 102 12.83 -1.53 14.69
N ASN A 103 12.71 -0.22 14.86
CA ASN A 103 12.83 0.44 16.16
C ASN A 103 11.57 0.26 16.99
N ASP A 104 10.52 -0.29 16.38
CA ASP A 104 9.25 -0.53 17.02
C ASP A 104 9.19 -1.92 17.66
N SER A 105 8.52 -2.00 18.80
CA SER A 105 8.34 -3.26 19.52
C SER A 105 7.35 -4.16 18.79
N ILE A 106 7.60 -5.46 18.75
CA ILE A 106 6.60 -6.45 18.34
C ILE A 106 6.14 -7.23 19.60
N PRO A 107 4.83 -7.31 19.89
CA PRO A 107 3.73 -6.70 19.15
C PRO A 107 3.75 -5.17 19.20
N ASP A 108 3.49 -4.52 18.07
CA ASP A 108 3.28 -3.08 18.01
C ASP A 108 1.79 -2.78 18.22
N THR A 109 1.52 -1.74 19.00
CA THR A 109 0.20 -1.41 19.56
C THR A 109 -0.07 0.09 19.58
N ASP A 110 0.76 0.91 18.93
CA ASP A 110 0.58 2.36 18.93
C ASP A 110 -0.10 2.91 17.67
N GLY A 111 -0.34 2.05 16.68
CA GLY A 111 -1.04 2.38 15.44
C GLY A 111 -0.11 2.75 14.29
N SER A 112 1.21 2.69 14.48
CA SER A 112 2.19 3.23 13.54
C SER A 112 3.45 2.36 13.47
N PHE A 113 3.42 1.31 12.67
CA PHE A 113 4.52 0.36 12.59
C PHE A 113 5.54 0.72 11.50
N ARG A 114 6.74 1.12 11.90
CA ARG A 114 7.81 1.50 10.96
C ARG A 114 8.66 0.32 10.51
N VAL A 115 8.86 0.22 9.18
CA VAL A 115 9.72 -0.79 8.56
C VAL A 115 10.73 -0.16 7.63
N ASP A 116 12.02 -0.39 7.92
CA ASP A 116 13.07 -0.18 6.94
C ASP A 116 13.81 -1.46 6.59
N ALA A 117 14.23 -1.55 5.34
CA ALA A 117 15.20 -2.53 4.89
C ALA A 117 16.14 -1.97 3.85
N VAL A 118 17.33 -2.59 3.79
CA VAL A 118 18.36 -2.30 2.82
C VAL A 118 18.88 -3.62 2.25
N ASP A 119 18.87 -3.72 0.93
CA ASP A 119 19.62 -4.73 0.20
C ASP A 119 21.10 -4.37 0.20
N VAL A 120 21.93 -5.29 0.70
CA VAL A 120 23.40 -5.11 0.80
C VAL A 120 24.14 -5.88 -0.28
N THR A 121 23.41 -6.45 -1.25
CA THR A 121 23.97 -7.18 -2.39
C THR A 121 24.13 -6.29 -3.63
N ALA A 122 24.63 -6.88 -4.72
CA ALA A 122 24.86 -6.19 -6.00
C ALA A 122 23.90 -6.67 -7.11
N THR A 123 22.89 -7.46 -6.76
CA THR A 123 21.83 -7.90 -7.66
C THR A 123 20.57 -7.17 -7.22
N PHE A 124 20.06 -6.29 -8.07
CA PHE A 124 18.86 -5.53 -7.79
C PHE A 124 17.73 -6.03 -8.70
N GLU A 125 16.58 -6.31 -8.11
CA GLU A 125 15.42 -6.86 -8.81
C GLU A 125 14.65 -5.73 -9.49
N THR A 126 14.06 -6.07 -10.64
CA THR A 126 13.22 -5.20 -11.45
C THR A 126 11.91 -5.92 -11.77
N GLY A 127 10.84 -5.18 -12.04
CA GLY A 127 9.49 -5.70 -12.29
C GLY A 127 8.60 -5.73 -11.04
N PRO A 128 7.40 -6.33 -11.14
CA PRO A 128 6.46 -6.45 -10.04
C PRO A 128 6.91 -7.46 -8.98
N GLY A 129 6.41 -7.33 -7.75
CA GLY A 129 6.54 -8.37 -6.75
C GLY A 129 6.23 -7.93 -5.32
N LYS A 130 6.39 -8.88 -4.40
CA LYS A 130 6.31 -8.67 -2.95
C LYS A 130 7.56 -7.97 -2.41
N VAL A 131 7.32 -6.92 -1.62
CA VAL A 131 8.32 -6.14 -0.89
C VAL A 131 8.50 -6.64 0.54
N LEU A 132 7.39 -6.88 1.24
CA LEU A 132 7.33 -7.22 2.66
C LEU A 132 6.09 -8.06 2.97
N GLU A 133 6.15 -8.86 4.03
CA GLU A 133 5.00 -9.55 4.61
C GLU A 133 4.79 -9.06 6.05
N VAL A 134 3.56 -8.65 6.38
CA VAL A 134 3.18 -8.13 7.71
C VAL A 134 2.06 -8.98 8.26
N THR A 135 2.10 -9.27 9.57
CA THR A 135 1.06 -10.03 10.27
C THR A 135 0.44 -9.20 11.37
N VAL A 136 -0.84 -8.89 11.22
CA VAL A 136 -1.66 -8.24 12.26
C VAL A 136 -2.48 -9.26 13.02
N LYS A 137 -2.82 -8.94 14.27
CA LYS A 137 -3.73 -9.74 15.10
C LYS A 137 -4.92 -8.90 15.50
N CYS A 138 -6.12 -9.44 15.31
CA CYS A 138 -7.35 -8.82 15.81
C CYS A 138 -7.38 -8.86 17.34
N VAL A 139 -7.38 -7.69 17.98
CA VAL A 139 -7.42 -7.55 19.45
C VAL A 139 -8.79 -7.14 19.97
N ALA A 140 -9.59 -6.44 19.16
CA ALA A 140 -10.97 -6.10 19.50
C ALA A 140 -11.88 -6.07 18.26
N THR A 141 -13.18 -5.95 18.51
CA THR A 141 -14.20 -5.83 17.45
C THR A 141 -14.16 -4.43 16.84
N GLY A 142 -14.08 -4.35 15.51
CA GLY A 142 -14.05 -3.11 14.75
C GLY A 142 -13.49 -3.31 13.35
N THR A 143 -13.46 -2.24 12.57
CA THR A 143 -12.83 -2.22 11.25
C THR A 143 -11.65 -1.27 11.31
N THR A 144 -10.51 -1.68 10.76
CA THR A 144 -9.31 -0.84 10.66
C THR A 144 -8.92 -0.69 9.21
N PRO A 145 -8.69 0.54 8.72
CA PRO A 145 -7.90 0.73 7.51
C PRO A 145 -6.45 0.32 7.80
N ILE A 146 -5.76 -0.18 6.78
CA ILE A 146 -4.33 -0.43 6.74
C ILE A 146 -3.79 0.46 5.63
N THR A 147 -3.12 1.54 6.02
CA THR A 147 -2.58 2.52 5.08
C THR A 147 -1.08 2.62 5.21
N LEU A 148 -0.43 3.06 4.13
CA LEU A 148 1.01 3.22 4.08
C LEU A 148 1.34 4.72 4.04
N THR A 149 2.30 5.15 4.84
CA THR A 149 2.85 6.51 4.80
C THR A 149 4.36 6.49 4.63
N ASP A 150 4.91 7.61 4.14
CA ASP A 150 6.34 7.82 4.08
C ASP A 150 6.91 8.06 5.50
N ALA A 151 7.91 7.27 5.87
CA ALA A 151 8.57 7.35 7.16
C ALA A 151 9.77 8.33 7.20
N PHE A 152 10.11 9.05 6.11
CA PHE A 152 11.32 9.89 6.03
C PHE A 152 11.06 11.41 6.09
N THR A 153 10.63 11.94 7.25
CA THR A 153 10.45 13.40 7.47
C THR A 153 11.74 14.16 7.86
N GLY A 154 12.93 13.60 7.61
CA GLY A 154 14.17 14.06 8.25
C GLY A 154 15.41 14.20 7.36
N GLY A 155 15.38 15.04 6.33
CA GLY A 155 16.59 15.64 5.76
C GLY A 155 16.80 15.47 4.25
N GLY A 156 16.37 16.48 3.49
CA GLY A 156 17.08 16.95 2.30
C GLY A 156 17.04 16.12 1.02
N VAL A 157 16.20 15.09 0.90
CA VAL A 157 15.84 14.50 -0.40
C VAL A 157 14.39 14.85 -0.72
N ASN A 158 14.16 15.41 -1.91
CA ASN A 158 12.83 15.81 -2.36
C ASN A 158 12.00 14.56 -2.71
N ALA A 159 10.93 14.37 -1.93
CA ALA A 159 9.61 13.83 -2.29
C ALA A 159 9.53 12.54 -3.13
N GLY A 160 9.09 11.47 -2.47
CA GLY A 160 8.66 10.21 -3.07
C GLY A 160 9.01 9.08 -2.11
N ILE A 161 8.04 8.20 -1.83
CA ILE A 161 8.30 6.92 -1.17
C ILE A 161 9.45 6.21 -1.91
N LEU A 162 10.24 5.36 -1.24
CA LEU A 162 11.50 4.77 -1.75
C LEU A 162 12.55 5.80 -2.25
N GLY A 163 13.54 6.11 -1.41
CA GLY A 163 14.72 6.86 -1.83
C GLY A 163 16.02 6.29 -1.27
N VAL A 164 16.69 5.39 -2.00
CA VAL A 164 18.15 5.22 -1.86
C VAL A 164 18.83 5.10 -3.24
N ASP A 165 19.56 6.16 -3.57
CA ASP A 165 20.49 6.27 -4.70
C ASP A 165 21.72 5.36 -4.47
N VAL A 166 21.93 4.41 -5.39
CA VAL A 166 23.23 3.72 -5.57
C VAL A 166 23.78 4.00 -6.97
N GLY A 167 24.14 5.26 -7.22
CA GLY A 167 25.35 5.59 -7.98
C GLY A 167 25.16 6.23 -9.36
N THR A 168 23.98 6.78 -9.69
CA THR A 168 23.81 7.51 -10.96
C THR A 168 23.38 8.98 -10.81
N GLY A 169 23.01 9.43 -9.61
CA GLY A 169 22.74 10.85 -9.32
C GLY A 169 21.35 11.35 -9.75
N ASP A 170 20.52 10.47 -10.30
CA ASP A 170 19.11 10.74 -10.57
C ASP A 170 18.28 9.87 -9.61
N GLY A 171 17.67 10.47 -8.59
CA GLY A 171 16.86 9.75 -7.60
C GLY A 171 15.65 9.10 -8.28
N PHE A 172 15.45 7.81 -8.03
CA PHE A 172 14.22 7.10 -8.41
C PHE A 172 13.18 7.32 -7.32
N ALA A 173 11.97 7.75 -7.69
CA ALA A 173 10.89 8.09 -6.77
C ALA A 173 9.71 7.17 -6.98
N PHE A 174 9.12 6.72 -5.88
CA PHE A 174 7.95 5.88 -5.85
C PHE A 174 6.76 6.65 -5.29
N THR A 175 5.55 6.31 -5.75
CA THR A 175 4.32 6.90 -5.23
C THR A 175 3.51 5.79 -4.56
N ILE A 176 3.14 5.98 -3.30
CA ILE A 176 2.08 5.14 -2.72
C ILE A 176 0.83 5.49 -3.53
N GLY A 177 0.25 4.51 -4.19
CA GLY A 177 -0.97 4.74 -4.95
C GLY A 177 -2.03 5.25 -3.99
N THR A 178 -2.67 6.36 -4.34
CA THR A 178 -3.87 6.84 -3.64
C THR A 178 -5.01 5.83 -3.70
N GLU A 179 -4.94 4.88 -4.65
CA GLU A 179 -5.99 3.93 -5.03
C GLU A 179 -5.82 2.52 -4.46
N LEU A 180 -4.98 2.31 -3.43
CA LEU A 180 -4.54 0.94 -3.07
C LEU A 180 -4.49 0.71 -1.57
N GLU A 181 -5.62 1.01 -0.93
CA GLU A 181 -5.82 0.91 0.50
C GLU A 181 -6.47 -0.44 0.86
N ALA A 182 -6.26 -0.86 2.10
CA ALA A 182 -6.80 -2.11 2.60
C ALA A 182 -7.59 -1.92 3.88
N ALA A 183 -8.60 -2.74 4.11
CA ALA A 183 -9.40 -2.72 5.33
C ALA A 183 -9.59 -4.11 5.93
N VAL A 184 -9.40 -4.22 7.25
CA VAL A 184 -9.59 -5.46 8.00
C VAL A 184 -10.76 -5.30 8.97
N GLY A 185 -11.80 -6.10 8.79
CA GLY A 185 -12.94 -6.22 9.69
C GLY A 185 -12.71 -7.30 10.75
N CYS A 186 -12.36 -6.90 11.98
CA CYS A 186 -12.21 -7.80 13.12
C CYS A 186 -13.56 -8.05 13.80
N GLY A 187 -14.12 -9.24 13.63
CA GLY A 187 -15.41 -9.64 14.21
C GLY A 187 -16.62 -8.88 13.66
N VAL A 188 -16.43 -8.13 12.57
CA VAL A 188 -17.45 -7.39 11.80
C VAL A 188 -17.13 -7.53 10.31
N PRO A 189 -18.14 -7.43 9.43
CA PRO A 189 -17.88 -7.20 8.01
C PRO A 189 -17.36 -5.77 7.81
N VAL A 190 -16.55 -5.58 6.77
CA VAL A 190 -16.29 -4.29 6.18
C VAL A 190 -17.53 -3.89 5.36
N THR A 191 -17.95 -2.63 5.42
CA THR A 191 -19.19 -2.14 4.79
C THR A 191 -18.89 -1.08 3.76
N ASP A 192 -19.75 -1.01 2.75
CA ASP A 192 -19.79 -0.03 1.66
C ASP A 192 -21.25 0.41 1.56
N GLY A 193 -21.52 1.65 1.96
CA GLY A 193 -22.85 2.19 2.25
C GLY A 193 -23.64 2.60 1.02
N ASP A 194 -22.97 3.13 0.00
CA ASP A 194 -23.55 3.62 -1.26
C ASP A 194 -23.26 2.71 -2.46
N SER A 195 -22.46 1.66 -2.27
CA SER A 195 -22.22 0.57 -3.20
C SER A 195 -21.47 1.00 -4.46
N ASP A 196 -20.51 1.89 -4.32
CA ASP A 196 -19.61 2.30 -5.40
C ASP A 196 -18.36 1.41 -5.50
N GLY A 197 -18.00 0.67 -4.45
CA GLY A 197 -16.83 -0.21 -4.41
C GLY A 197 -15.68 0.29 -3.52
N VAL A 198 -15.83 1.46 -2.91
CA VAL A 198 -14.96 2.03 -1.86
C VAL A 198 -15.62 1.75 -0.51
N VAL A 199 -14.90 1.18 0.47
CA VAL A 199 -15.52 0.85 1.76
C VAL A 199 -15.61 2.07 2.67
N ASP A 200 -16.66 2.13 3.50
CA ASP A 200 -17.01 3.26 4.39
C ASP A 200 -15.84 3.79 5.27
N VAL A 201 -14.86 2.95 5.56
CA VAL A 201 -13.69 3.31 6.41
C VAL A 201 -12.54 3.94 5.63
N LEU A 202 -12.58 3.85 4.30
CA LEU A 202 -11.64 4.43 3.34
C LEU A 202 -12.32 5.50 2.46
N ASP A 203 -13.65 5.48 2.39
CA ASP A 203 -14.47 6.41 1.63
C ASP A 203 -14.63 7.78 2.34
N SER A 204 -14.31 8.85 1.61
CA SER A 204 -14.47 10.24 2.06
C SER A 204 -15.91 10.74 1.95
N CYS A 205 -16.73 10.11 1.12
CA CYS A 205 -18.14 10.36 0.87
C CYS A 205 -19.04 9.10 1.04
N PRO A 206 -19.15 8.48 2.24
CA PRO A 206 -19.85 7.18 2.47
C PRO A 206 -21.35 7.07 2.17
N ASN A 207 -21.95 8.10 1.58
CA ASN A 207 -23.36 8.14 1.22
C ASN A 207 -23.59 8.70 -0.18
N ASP A 208 -22.54 9.10 -0.90
CA ASP A 208 -22.59 9.73 -2.20
C ASP A 208 -21.63 8.95 -3.10
N PRO A 209 -22.14 8.07 -3.97
CA PRO A 209 -21.31 7.11 -4.69
C PRO A 209 -20.40 7.80 -5.71
N GLU A 210 -19.17 7.31 -5.78
CA GLU A 210 -18.16 7.62 -6.80
C GLU A 210 -18.70 7.39 -8.23
N ASP A 211 -18.30 8.26 -9.17
CA ASP A 211 -18.71 8.21 -10.58
C ASP A 211 -17.68 7.59 -11.53
N PHE A 212 -16.48 7.30 -11.03
CA PHE A 212 -15.40 6.53 -11.70
C PHE A 212 -15.08 7.05 -13.10
N ASP A 213 -14.88 8.35 -13.22
CA ASP A 213 -14.60 8.99 -14.49
C ASP A 213 -13.09 9.10 -14.83
N GLY A 214 -12.24 8.58 -13.94
CA GLY A 214 -10.79 8.55 -14.07
C GLY A 214 -10.10 9.76 -13.44
N PHE A 215 -10.81 10.48 -12.57
CA PHE A 215 -10.32 11.60 -11.78
C PHE A 215 -10.64 11.33 -10.32
N GLU A 216 -9.61 11.33 -9.46
CA GLU A 216 -9.71 11.14 -8.01
C GLU A 216 -10.54 9.93 -7.49
N ASP A 217 -10.96 9.00 -8.37
CA ASP A 217 -11.72 7.73 -8.20
C ASP A 217 -11.46 6.88 -6.92
N ALA A 218 -10.35 7.11 -6.23
CA ALA A 218 -9.95 6.37 -5.05
C ALA A 218 -10.44 6.96 -3.73
N ASP A 219 -10.83 8.24 -3.70
CA ASP A 219 -11.28 8.88 -2.47
C ASP A 219 -12.74 8.55 -2.13
N GLY A 220 -13.47 7.94 -3.06
CA GLY A 220 -14.88 7.53 -2.94
C GLY A 220 -15.86 8.69 -3.10
N CYS A 221 -15.41 9.86 -3.53
CA CYS A 221 -16.23 11.05 -3.67
C CYS A 221 -16.50 11.36 -5.14
N PRO A 222 -17.78 11.55 -5.54
CA PRO A 222 -18.07 11.95 -6.90
C PRO A 222 -17.48 13.33 -7.20
N ASP A 223 -16.78 13.43 -8.32
CA ASP A 223 -16.17 14.65 -8.83
C ASP A 223 -16.96 15.22 -10.02
N PRO A 224 -17.93 16.12 -9.79
CA PRO A 224 -18.80 16.60 -10.86
C PRO A 224 -18.22 17.78 -11.68
N ASP A 225 -17.02 18.27 -11.34
CA ASP A 225 -16.31 19.41 -11.95
C ASP A 225 -14.79 19.22 -11.79
N ASN A 226 -14.24 18.24 -12.52
CA ASN A 226 -12.85 17.76 -12.39
C ASN A 226 -11.78 18.85 -12.58
N ASP A 227 -12.03 19.87 -13.40
CA ASP A 227 -11.08 20.98 -13.62
C ASP A 227 -11.34 22.23 -12.76
N GLY A 228 -12.45 22.22 -12.01
CA GLY A 228 -12.83 23.28 -11.07
C GLY A 228 -13.10 24.63 -11.73
N ASP A 229 -13.47 24.65 -13.02
CA ASP A 229 -13.75 25.88 -13.74
C ASP A 229 -15.18 26.41 -13.49
N GLY A 230 -16.03 25.60 -12.86
CA GLY A 230 -17.42 25.89 -12.52
C GLY A 230 -18.44 25.40 -13.54
N VAL A 231 -18.03 24.64 -14.56
CA VAL A 231 -18.87 23.93 -15.52
C VAL A 231 -18.80 22.44 -15.24
N LEU A 232 -19.96 21.82 -14.96
CA LEU A 232 -19.99 20.39 -14.63
C LEU A 232 -19.51 19.52 -15.80
N ASP A 233 -18.85 18.40 -15.51
CA ASP A 233 -18.24 17.50 -16.51
C ASP A 233 -19.24 16.98 -17.55
N ILE A 234 -20.47 16.69 -17.12
CA ILE A 234 -21.57 16.30 -18.01
C ILE A 234 -21.93 17.34 -19.08
N THR A 235 -21.48 18.58 -18.90
CA THR A 235 -21.71 19.73 -19.79
C THR A 235 -20.43 20.40 -20.28
N ASP A 236 -19.25 19.96 -19.82
CA ASP A 236 -17.98 20.50 -20.25
C ASP A 236 -17.47 19.81 -21.53
N ASN A 237 -16.87 20.59 -22.43
CA ASN A 237 -16.16 20.05 -23.58
C ASN A 237 -14.68 19.73 -23.27
N CYS A 238 -14.19 20.19 -22.13
CA CYS A 238 -12.86 20.05 -21.57
C CYS A 238 -12.97 19.70 -20.07
N PRO A 239 -13.58 18.56 -19.71
CA PRO A 239 -13.87 18.21 -18.31
C PRO A 239 -12.61 18.02 -17.45
N ILE A 240 -11.52 17.54 -18.04
CA ILE A 240 -10.27 17.30 -17.30
C ILE A 240 -9.34 18.53 -17.30
N PRO A 241 -8.56 18.73 -16.22
CA PRO A 241 -7.54 19.77 -16.17
C PRO A 241 -6.60 19.71 -17.38
N ASN A 242 -6.34 20.86 -18.00
CA ASN A 242 -5.40 20.91 -19.12
C ASN A 242 -3.99 20.50 -18.64
N PRO A 243 -3.32 19.52 -19.28
CA PRO A 243 -1.99 19.11 -18.88
C PRO A 243 -1.00 20.26 -19.14
N ASP A 244 -0.49 20.86 -18.07
CA ASP A 244 0.60 21.85 -18.10
C ASP A 244 1.96 21.23 -18.45
#